data_AF-A0A352GJ52-F1
#
_entry.id   AF-A0A352GJ52-F1
#
_cell.length_a   1.000
_cell.length_b   1.000
_cell.length_c   1.000
_cell.angle_alpha   90.00
_cell.angle_beta   90.00
_cell.angle_gamma   90.00
#
_symmetry.space_group_name_H-M   'P 1'
#
loop_
_entity.id
_entity.type
_entity.pdbx_description
1 polymer ?
#
loop_
_entity_poly.entity_id
_entity_poly.type
_entity_poly.pdbx_seq_one_letter_code
_entity_poly.pdbx_strand_id
1 'polypeptide(L)'
;MAAILSNLRNTVIAGFILTILMVLAVTAVTGEGQPGGHAWFAFLFRWLHVLSGVMWIGLLWYFNFVQIPNMGKIPDEQKPAIGKVIAPAALFWFRWGAMATLVTGLILAGMNGYLVDAMTLGLQGGVAKSTAIGIGMWLGIIMWFNVWFVIWPNQKKALGIVEATAEEKAAAARTAMLFSRTNTLLSIPMLYAMVSAQNVF
;
A
#
# COMPACT_ATOMS: atom_id res chain seq x y z
N MET A 1 1.36 -30.67 2.15
CA MET A 1 1.64 -29.44 2.93
C MET A 1 3.00 -28.84 2.60
N ALA A 2 4.11 -29.60 2.70
CA ALA A 2 5.45 -29.11 2.37
C ALA A 2 5.55 -28.49 0.95
N ALA A 3 5.03 -29.16 -0.08
CA ALA A 3 5.05 -28.66 -1.47
C ALA A 3 4.21 -27.39 -1.73
N ILE A 4 3.25 -27.08 -0.84
CA ILE A 4 2.47 -25.84 -0.90
C ILE A 4 3.29 -24.73 -0.25
N LEU A 5 3.74 -24.95 0.99
CA LEU A 5 4.37 -23.91 1.82
C LEU A 5 5.81 -23.58 1.39
N SER A 6 6.53 -24.49 0.74
CA SER A 6 7.89 -24.26 0.26
C SER A 6 7.95 -23.39 -1.02
N ASN A 7 6.82 -23.10 -1.66
CA ASN A 7 6.75 -22.32 -2.88
C ASN A 7 5.74 -21.17 -2.71
N LEU A 8 6.23 -19.93 -2.73
CA LEU A 8 5.39 -18.75 -2.51
C LEU A 8 4.17 -18.69 -3.44
N ARG A 9 4.33 -19.02 -4.73
CA ARG A 9 3.22 -19.02 -5.69
C ARG A 9 2.14 -20.01 -5.27
N ASN A 10 2.52 -21.22 -4.90
CA ASN A 10 1.58 -22.25 -4.45
C ASN A 10 0.90 -21.84 -3.15
N THR A 11 1.63 -21.26 -2.19
CA THR A 11 1.06 -20.71 -0.95
C THR A 11 0.00 -19.64 -1.24
N VAL A 12 0.31 -18.68 -2.12
CA VAL A 12 -0.64 -17.61 -2.49
C VAL A 12 -1.89 -18.20 -3.17
N ILE A 13 -1.72 -19.10 -4.14
CA ILE A 13 -2.83 -19.77 -4.82
C ILE A 13 -3.70 -20.53 -3.81
N ALA A 14 -3.08 -21.29 -2.91
CA ALA A 14 -3.80 -22.02 -1.87
C ALA A 14 -4.60 -21.07 -0.94
N GLY A 15 -4.07 -19.90 -0.61
CA GLY A 15 -4.79 -18.89 0.16
C GLY A 15 -6.06 -18.38 -0.54
N PHE A 16 -5.98 -18.11 -1.85
CA PHE A 16 -7.16 -17.72 -2.64
C PHE A 16 -8.17 -18.86 -2.77
N ILE A 17 -7.72 -20.08 -3.01
CA ILE A 17 -8.60 -21.26 -3.04
C ILE A 17 -9.31 -21.43 -1.70
N LEU A 18 -8.59 -21.33 -0.58
CA LEU A 18 -9.17 -21.41 0.76
C LEU A 18 -10.22 -20.31 0.98
N THR A 19 -9.98 -19.10 0.47
CA THR A 19 -10.93 -17.99 0.55
C THR A 19 -12.21 -18.29 -0.24
N ILE A 20 -12.08 -18.84 -1.46
CA ILE A 20 -13.24 -19.24 -2.27
C ILE A 20 -14.04 -20.34 -1.58
N LEU A 21 -13.37 -21.37 -1.06
CA LEU A 21 -14.02 -22.45 -0.33
C LEU A 21 -14.76 -21.94 0.92
N MET A 22 -14.14 -21.00 1.66
CA MET A 22 -14.79 -20.34 2.80
C MET A 22 -16.05 -19.60 2.37
N VAL A 23 -15.99 -18.81 1.30
CA VAL A 23 -17.17 -18.07 0.77
C VAL A 23 -18.28 -19.05 0.39
N LEU A 24 -17.96 -20.11 -0.36
CA LEU A 24 -18.94 -21.13 -0.75
C LEU A 24 -19.56 -21.83 0.46
N ALA A 25 -18.76 -22.17 1.46
CA ALA A 25 -19.23 -22.83 2.68
C ALA A 25 -20.14 -21.91 3.50
N VAL A 26 -19.77 -20.65 3.70
CA VAL A 26 -20.60 -19.67 4.42
C VAL A 26 -21.92 -19.48 3.70
N THR A 27 -21.89 -19.19 2.40
CA THR A 27 -23.10 -18.99 1.59
C THR A 27 -24.01 -20.22 1.60
N ALA A 28 -23.44 -21.43 1.54
CA ALA A 28 -24.23 -22.67 1.58
C ALA A 28 -24.90 -22.92 2.94
N VAL A 29 -24.26 -22.52 4.04
CA VAL A 29 -24.77 -22.74 5.41
C VAL A 29 -25.74 -21.64 5.83
N THR A 30 -25.46 -20.38 5.52
CA THR A 30 -26.23 -19.24 6.01
C THR A 30 -27.25 -18.73 5.02
N GLY A 31 -27.08 -19.03 3.73
CA GLY A 31 -27.85 -18.39 2.67
C GLY A 31 -27.53 -16.91 2.47
N GLU A 32 -26.41 -16.42 3.01
CA GLU A 32 -25.99 -15.01 2.97
C GLU A 32 -24.61 -14.85 2.31
N GLY A 33 -24.33 -13.68 1.73
CA GLY A 33 -23.01 -13.36 1.18
C GLY A 33 -22.74 -13.91 -0.22
N GLN A 34 -23.79 -14.19 -0.99
CA GLN A 34 -23.68 -14.65 -2.38
C GLN A 34 -22.79 -13.72 -3.21
N PRO A 35 -21.82 -14.27 -3.95
CA PRO A 35 -21.11 -13.52 -4.96
C PRO A 35 -22.07 -12.98 -6.02
N GLY A 36 -21.97 -11.68 -6.30
CA GLY A 36 -22.79 -11.02 -7.31
C GLY A 36 -23.49 -9.77 -6.78
N GLY A 37 -23.89 -8.90 -7.71
CA GLY A 37 -24.53 -7.63 -7.38
C GLY A 37 -23.57 -6.57 -6.84
N HIS A 38 -24.08 -5.35 -6.71
CA HIS A 38 -23.27 -4.18 -6.40
C HIS A 38 -22.58 -4.26 -5.03
N ALA A 39 -23.30 -4.68 -3.98
CA ALA A 39 -22.78 -4.74 -2.61
C ALA A 39 -21.58 -5.70 -2.49
N TRP A 40 -21.65 -6.85 -3.16
CA TRP A 40 -20.54 -7.81 -3.16
C TRP A 40 -19.30 -7.25 -3.87
N PHE A 41 -19.47 -6.58 -5.03
CA PHE A 41 -18.33 -5.95 -5.70
C PHE A 41 -17.75 -4.79 -4.87
N ALA A 42 -18.57 -4.00 -4.18
CA ALA A 42 -18.09 -2.97 -3.27
C ALA A 42 -17.24 -3.59 -2.14
N PHE A 43 -17.69 -4.70 -1.56
CA PHE A 43 -16.90 -5.48 -0.61
C PHE A 43 -15.59 -6.00 -1.23
N LEU A 44 -15.63 -6.57 -2.43
CA LEU A 44 -14.45 -7.08 -3.12
C LEU A 44 -13.38 -5.99 -3.30
N PHE A 45 -13.77 -4.81 -3.78
CA PHE A 45 -12.84 -3.69 -3.94
C PHE A 45 -12.31 -3.19 -2.59
N ARG A 46 -13.11 -3.22 -1.53
CA ARG A 46 -12.64 -2.93 -0.17
C ARG A 46 -11.61 -3.94 0.30
N TRP A 47 -11.85 -5.23 0.08
CA TRP A 47 -10.91 -6.29 0.44
C TRP A 47 -9.59 -6.15 -0.33
N LEU A 48 -9.65 -5.91 -1.65
CA LEU A 48 -8.46 -5.66 -2.47
C LEU A 48 -7.70 -4.39 -2.06
N HIS A 49 -8.43 -3.34 -1.67
CA HIS A 49 -7.85 -2.11 -1.15
C HIS A 49 -7.07 -2.36 0.15
N VAL A 50 -7.66 -3.08 1.10
CA VAL A 50 -7.00 -3.44 2.37
C VAL A 50 -5.77 -4.31 2.12
N LEU A 51 -5.88 -5.36 1.29
CA LEU A 51 -4.74 -6.23 0.95
C LEU A 51 -3.57 -5.44 0.33
N SER A 52 -3.88 -4.54 -0.61
CA SER A 52 -2.89 -3.69 -1.26
C SER A 52 -2.28 -2.68 -0.27
N GLY A 53 -3.10 -2.11 0.61
CA GLY A 53 -2.68 -1.17 1.65
C GLY A 53 -1.72 -1.80 2.64
N VAL A 54 -1.97 -3.06 3.03
CA VAL A 54 -1.07 -3.86 3.88
C VAL A 54 0.29 -4.03 3.20
N MET A 55 0.31 -4.41 1.91
CA MET A 55 1.56 -4.53 1.16
C MET A 55 2.30 -3.20 1.08
N TRP A 56 1.60 -2.11 0.79
CA TRP A 56 2.19 -0.78 0.63
C TRP A 56 2.75 -0.22 1.94
N ILE A 57 1.91 -0.08 2.96
CA ILE A 57 2.29 0.54 4.24
C ILE A 57 3.22 -0.41 5.03
N GLY A 58 3.02 -1.72 4.94
CA GLY A 58 3.93 -2.70 5.53
C GLY A 58 5.35 -2.55 5.00
N LEU A 59 5.53 -2.40 3.68
CA LEU A 59 6.86 -2.17 3.10
C LEU A 59 7.41 -0.79 3.42
N LEU A 60 6.57 0.26 3.45
CA LEU A 60 6.96 1.59 3.90
C LEU A 60 7.60 1.55 5.30
N TRP A 61 6.93 0.87 6.23
CA TRP A 61 7.38 0.74 7.60
C TRP A 61 8.59 -0.20 7.70
N TYR A 62 8.62 -1.30 6.94
CA TYR A 62 9.82 -2.13 6.83
C TYR A 62 11.05 -1.30 6.43
N PHE A 63 10.94 -0.42 5.42
CA PHE A 63 12.07 0.42 5.01
C PHE A 63 12.53 1.37 6.13
N ASN A 64 11.60 2.05 6.80
CA ASN A 64 11.93 3.14 7.73
C ASN A 64 12.24 2.67 9.15
N PHE A 65 11.62 1.59 9.62
CA PHE A 65 11.82 1.06 10.97
C PHE A 65 12.83 -0.10 11.01
N VAL A 66 12.97 -0.86 9.92
CA VAL A 66 13.82 -2.07 9.90
C VAL A 66 15.03 -1.88 8.99
N GLN A 67 14.85 -1.71 7.69
CA GLN A 67 15.97 -1.75 6.75
C GLN A 67 16.95 -0.58 6.94
N ILE A 68 16.49 0.67 6.79
CA ILE A 68 17.35 1.86 6.78
C ILE A 68 18.14 2.01 8.08
N PRO A 69 17.54 1.90 9.30
CA PRO A 69 18.29 2.06 10.54
C PRO A 69 19.36 0.98 10.77
N ASN A 70 19.21 -0.19 10.15
CA ASN A 70 20.16 -1.29 10.31
C ASN A 70 21.25 -1.33 9.22
N MET A 71 21.11 -0.60 8.11
CA MET A 71 22.12 -0.58 7.03
C MET A 71 23.52 -0.18 7.52
N GLY A 72 23.61 0.71 8.52
CA GLY A 72 24.91 1.13 9.09
C GLY A 72 25.61 0.05 9.92
N LYS A 73 24.89 -0.98 10.34
CA LYS A 73 25.43 -2.10 11.16
C LYS A 73 25.98 -3.24 10.31
N ILE A 74 25.81 -3.17 8.99
CA ILE A 74 26.17 -4.23 8.04
C ILE A 74 27.55 -3.91 7.47
N PRO A 75 28.50 -4.86 7.43
CA PRO A 75 29.79 -4.67 6.78
C PRO A 75 29.63 -4.20 5.32
N ASP A 76 30.52 -3.32 4.86
CA ASP A 76 30.38 -2.66 3.55
C ASP A 76 30.34 -3.66 2.39
N GLU A 77 31.10 -4.75 2.50
CA GLU A 77 31.14 -5.84 1.52
C GLU A 77 29.81 -6.61 1.40
N GLN A 78 28.95 -6.56 2.41
CA GLN A 78 27.65 -7.26 2.42
C GLN A 78 26.47 -6.36 2.00
N LYS A 79 26.61 -5.03 2.09
CA LYS A 79 25.57 -4.07 1.70
C LYS A 79 25.01 -4.27 0.28
N PRO A 80 25.81 -4.67 -0.73
CA PRO A 80 25.29 -4.95 -2.07
C PRO A 80 24.21 -6.03 -2.12
N ALA A 81 24.20 -7.01 -1.21
CA ALA A 81 23.14 -8.02 -1.18
C ALA A 81 21.75 -7.39 -0.92
N ILE A 82 21.69 -6.38 -0.04
CA ILE A 82 20.45 -5.65 0.20
C ILE A 82 20.19 -4.68 -0.94
N GLY A 83 21.16 -3.83 -1.28
CA GLY A 83 20.98 -2.75 -2.26
C GLY A 83 20.68 -3.24 -3.67
N LYS A 84 21.27 -4.37 -4.10
CA LYS A 84 21.14 -4.87 -5.48
C LYS A 84 20.12 -5.99 -5.64
N VAL A 85 19.73 -6.68 -4.57
CA VAL A 85 18.81 -7.84 -4.65
C VAL A 85 17.50 -7.59 -3.90
N ILE A 86 17.57 -7.30 -2.60
CA ILE A 86 16.38 -7.20 -1.75
C ILE A 86 15.62 -5.88 -2.00
N ALA A 87 16.32 -4.74 -1.98
CA ALA A 87 15.71 -3.43 -2.08
C ALA A 87 14.96 -3.21 -3.42
N PRO A 88 15.49 -3.61 -4.60
CA PRO A 88 14.74 -3.49 -5.85
C PRO A 88 13.45 -4.30 -5.85
N ALA A 89 13.47 -5.53 -5.32
CA ALA A 89 12.29 -6.38 -5.22
C ALA A 89 11.24 -5.79 -4.27
N ALA A 90 11.66 -5.32 -3.09
CA ALA A 90 10.79 -4.65 -2.15
C ALA A 90 10.20 -3.35 -2.74
N LEU A 91 10.99 -2.56 -3.47
CA LEU A 91 10.53 -1.34 -4.14
C LEU A 91 9.54 -1.62 -5.27
N PHE A 92 9.63 -2.77 -5.95
CA PHE A 92 8.60 -3.18 -6.91
C PHE A 92 7.24 -3.34 -6.22
N TRP A 93 7.17 -4.15 -5.18
CA TRP A 93 5.93 -4.40 -4.43
C TRP A 93 5.41 -3.15 -3.72
N PHE A 94 6.30 -2.31 -3.19
CA PHE A 94 5.94 -1.04 -2.58
C PHE A 94 5.23 -0.10 -3.56
N ARG A 95 5.78 0.07 -4.77
CA ARG A 95 5.20 0.97 -5.80
C ARG A 95 3.86 0.48 -6.32
N TRP A 96 3.79 -0.81 -6.64
CA TRP A 96 2.57 -1.39 -7.20
C TRP A 96 1.50 -1.63 -6.13
N GLY A 97 1.89 -1.91 -4.88
CA GLY A 97 0.99 -1.88 -3.74
C GLY A 97 0.37 -0.49 -3.54
N ALA A 98 1.18 0.58 -3.65
CA ALA A 98 0.66 1.95 -3.59
C ALA A 98 -0.34 2.25 -4.71
N MET A 99 -0.01 1.87 -5.94
CA MET A 99 -0.90 2.07 -7.10
C MET A 99 -2.21 1.28 -6.94
N ALA A 100 -2.12 0.00 -6.58
CA ALA A 100 -3.28 -0.86 -6.38
C ALA A 100 -4.18 -0.33 -5.26
N THR A 101 -3.60 0.13 -4.14
CA THR A 101 -4.34 0.75 -3.03
C THR A 101 -5.11 1.98 -3.51
N LEU A 102 -4.45 2.88 -4.25
CA LEU A 102 -5.10 4.08 -4.76
C LEU A 102 -6.27 3.74 -5.70
N VAL A 103 -6.02 2.92 -6.72
CA VAL A 103 -7.03 2.59 -7.74
C VAL A 103 -8.23 1.87 -7.14
N THR A 104 -7.98 0.84 -6.32
CA THR A 104 -9.08 0.10 -5.66
C THR A 104 -9.86 0.97 -4.67
N GLY A 105 -9.19 1.90 -3.98
CA GLY A 105 -9.83 2.84 -3.07
C GLY A 105 -10.72 3.86 -3.77
N LEU A 106 -10.28 4.40 -4.90
CA LEU A 106 -11.07 5.32 -5.72
C LEU A 106 -12.28 4.61 -6.34
N ILE A 107 -12.11 3.39 -6.85
CA ILE A 107 -13.23 2.57 -7.34
C ILE A 107 -14.22 2.30 -6.21
N LEU A 108 -13.74 1.87 -5.04
CA LEU A 108 -14.58 1.65 -3.87
C LEU A 108 -15.40 2.91 -3.51
N ALA A 109 -14.74 4.06 -3.43
CA ALA A 109 -15.39 5.33 -3.11
C ALA A 109 -16.44 5.73 -4.16
N GLY A 110 -16.13 5.51 -5.44
CA GLY A 110 -17.06 5.77 -6.55
C GLY A 110 -18.27 4.84 -6.50
N MET A 111 -18.05 3.55 -6.25
CA MET A 111 -19.13 2.58 -6.11
C MET A 111 -20.09 2.92 -4.96
N ASN A 112 -19.55 3.36 -3.81
CA ASN A 112 -20.36 3.72 -2.65
C ASN A 112 -20.89 5.17 -2.70
N GLY A 113 -20.68 5.89 -3.81
CA GLY A 113 -21.28 7.22 -4.04
C GLY A 113 -20.68 8.37 -3.23
N TYR A 114 -19.66 8.13 -2.39
CA TYR A 114 -19.08 9.18 -1.53
C TYR A 114 -17.81 9.82 -2.12
N LEU A 115 -17.34 9.42 -3.31
CA LEU A 115 -16.08 9.89 -3.88
C LEU A 115 -16.00 11.42 -3.96
N VAL A 116 -17.01 12.08 -4.56
CA VAL A 116 -16.98 13.54 -4.74
C VAL A 116 -17.02 14.26 -3.39
N ASP A 117 -17.90 13.82 -2.49
CA ASP A 117 -18.04 14.42 -1.17
C ASP A 117 -16.74 14.26 -0.34
N ALA A 118 -16.11 13.08 -0.38
CA ALA A 118 -14.82 12.85 0.27
C ALA A 118 -13.69 13.70 -0.33
N MET A 119 -13.60 13.77 -1.67
CA MET A 119 -12.55 14.57 -2.34
C MET A 119 -12.74 16.08 -2.13
N THR A 120 -13.96 16.52 -1.89
CA THR A 120 -14.30 17.90 -1.47
C THR A 120 -14.32 18.07 0.05
N LEU A 121 -13.78 17.13 0.81
CA LEU A 121 -13.66 17.18 2.28
C LEU A 121 -14.99 17.38 3.04
N GLY A 122 -16.08 16.85 2.50
CA GLY A 122 -17.41 16.96 3.09
C GLY A 122 -18.07 18.32 2.84
N LEU A 123 -17.54 19.17 1.95
CA LEU A 123 -18.12 20.49 1.66
C LEU A 123 -19.49 20.41 0.98
N GLN A 124 -19.82 19.30 0.33
CA GLN A 124 -21.13 19.12 -0.30
C GLN A 124 -22.17 18.54 0.66
N GLY A 125 -21.78 17.57 1.50
CA GLY A 125 -22.68 16.86 2.40
C GLY A 125 -22.68 17.32 3.85
N GLY A 126 -21.66 18.06 4.32
CA GLY A 126 -21.48 18.45 5.72
C GLY A 126 -21.25 17.28 6.69
N VAL A 127 -20.95 16.08 6.18
CA VAL A 127 -20.88 14.85 6.97
C VAL A 127 -19.46 14.64 7.51
N ALA A 128 -19.31 14.56 8.84
CA ALA A 128 -18.03 14.34 9.50
C ALA A 128 -17.28 13.10 8.98
N LYS A 129 -18.02 12.04 8.63
CA LYS A 129 -17.51 10.83 7.96
C LYS A 129 -16.80 11.14 6.65
N SER A 130 -17.41 11.94 5.78
CA SER A 130 -16.88 12.31 4.47
C SER A 130 -15.61 13.17 4.59
N THR A 131 -15.58 14.08 5.56
CA THR A 131 -14.37 14.86 5.87
C THR A 131 -13.24 13.95 6.36
N ALA A 132 -13.52 13.04 7.30
CA ALA A 132 -12.51 12.12 7.84
C ALA A 132 -11.94 11.19 6.75
N ILE A 133 -12.79 10.52 5.97
CA ILE A 133 -12.31 9.65 4.89
C ILE A 133 -11.59 10.47 3.81
N GLY A 134 -12.07 11.68 3.50
CA GLY A 134 -11.46 12.60 2.55
C GLY A 134 -10.04 13.01 2.93
N ILE A 135 -9.81 13.36 4.20
CA ILE A 135 -8.47 13.65 4.73
C ILE A 135 -7.55 12.43 4.53
N GLY A 136 -8.03 11.23 4.88
CA GLY A 136 -7.29 9.99 4.65
C GLY A 136 -6.94 9.78 3.18
N MET A 137 -7.91 9.95 2.28
CA MET A 137 -7.73 9.80 0.82
C MET A 137 -6.68 10.78 0.28
N TRP A 138 -6.75 12.06 0.65
CA TRP A 138 -5.79 13.07 0.20
C TRP A 138 -4.36 12.79 0.68
N LEU A 139 -4.19 12.43 1.95
CA LEU A 139 -2.89 12.02 2.48
C LEU A 139 -2.36 10.79 1.73
N GLY A 140 -3.21 9.80 1.46
CA GLY A 140 -2.87 8.65 0.63
C GLY A 140 -2.45 9.02 -0.79
N ILE A 141 -3.15 9.93 -1.46
CA ILE A 141 -2.82 10.41 -2.81
C ILE A 141 -1.47 11.13 -2.82
N ILE A 142 -1.21 12.02 -1.86
CA ILE A 142 0.08 12.72 -1.71
C ILE A 142 1.20 11.69 -1.51
N MET A 143 0.98 10.72 -0.63
CA MET A 143 1.95 9.66 -0.38
C MET A 143 2.21 8.82 -1.64
N TRP A 144 1.18 8.42 -2.37
CA TRP A 144 1.29 7.70 -3.64
C TRP A 144 2.09 8.52 -4.68
N PHE A 145 1.83 9.83 -4.76
CA PHE A 145 2.57 10.73 -5.64
C PHE A 145 4.06 10.74 -5.27
N ASN A 146 4.37 10.87 -3.98
CA ASN A 146 5.74 10.79 -3.49
C ASN A 146 6.41 9.46 -3.88
N VAL A 147 5.69 8.34 -3.83
CA VAL A 147 6.23 7.02 -4.25
C VAL A 147 6.64 7.01 -5.72
N TRP A 148 5.74 7.42 -6.60
CA TRP A 148 5.93 7.26 -8.05
C TRP A 148 6.79 8.36 -8.68
N PHE A 149 6.68 9.58 -8.20
CA PHE A 149 7.28 10.75 -8.84
C PHE A 149 8.51 11.28 -8.12
N VAL A 150 8.72 10.93 -6.85
CA VAL A 150 9.90 11.39 -6.08
C VAL A 150 10.78 10.23 -5.66
N ILE A 151 10.26 9.28 -4.89
CA ILE A 151 11.02 8.16 -4.34
C ILE A 151 11.54 7.27 -5.48
N TRP A 152 10.69 6.82 -6.40
CA TRP A 152 11.10 5.88 -7.43
C TRP A 152 12.18 6.43 -8.40
N PRO A 153 12.05 7.65 -8.97
CA PRO A 153 13.09 8.20 -9.83
C PRO A 153 14.44 8.35 -9.11
N ASN A 154 14.43 8.76 -7.84
CA ASN A 154 15.65 8.90 -7.04
C ASN A 154 16.23 7.53 -6.64
N GLN A 155 15.40 6.54 -6.32
CA GLN A 155 15.86 5.18 -6.05
C GLN A 155 16.51 4.53 -7.26
N LYS A 156 16.02 4.78 -8.48
CA LYS A 156 16.68 4.31 -9.70
C LYS A 156 18.13 4.80 -9.81
N LYS A 157 18.38 6.08 -9.51
CA LYS A 157 19.72 6.65 -9.49
C LYS A 157 20.56 6.06 -8.35
N ALA A 158 20.02 6.10 -7.13
CA ALA A 158 20.71 5.64 -5.92
C ALA A 158 21.15 4.16 -5.98
N LEU A 159 20.33 3.30 -6.59
CA LEU A 159 20.61 1.87 -6.76
C LEU A 159 21.44 1.56 -8.01
N GLY A 160 21.79 2.57 -8.81
CA GLY A 160 22.56 2.40 -10.05
C GLY A 160 21.79 1.72 -11.18
N ILE A 161 20.46 1.75 -11.15
CA ILE A 161 19.61 1.30 -12.27
C ILE A 161 19.72 2.30 -13.43
N VAL A 162 19.91 3.58 -13.11
CA VAL A 162 20.22 4.64 -14.05
C VAL A 162 21.62 5.16 -13.75
N GLU A 163 22.40 5.43 -14.78
CA GLU A 163 23.72 6.04 -14.65
C GLU A 163 23.62 7.42 -13.99
N ALA A 164 24.51 7.66 -13.03
CA ALA A 164 24.59 8.89 -12.24
C ALA A 164 25.97 8.96 -11.59
N THR A 165 26.47 10.18 -11.36
CA THR A 165 27.74 10.40 -10.65
C THR A 165 27.62 9.97 -9.18
N ALA A 166 28.75 9.84 -8.47
CA ALA A 166 28.74 9.50 -7.05
C ALA A 166 27.96 10.54 -6.20
N GLU A 167 28.12 11.83 -6.54
CA GLU A 167 27.42 12.94 -5.88
C GLU A 167 25.91 12.89 -6.13
N GLU A 168 25.50 12.65 -7.38
CA GLU A 168 24.09 12.50 -7.73
C GLU A 168 23.44 11.29 -7.05
N LYS A 169 24.16 10.17 -6.94
CA LYS A 169 23.68 8.98 -6.22
C LYS A 169 23.44 9.27 -4.75
N ALA A 170 24.37 9.96 -4.09
CA ALA A 170 24.25 10.34 -2.68
C ALA A 170 23.07 11.31 -2.46
N ALA A 171 22.94 12.33 -3.31
CA ALA A 171 21.83 13.28 -3.26
C ALA A 171 20.48 12.59 -3.49
N ALA A 172 20.39 11.71 -4.49
CA ALA A 172 19.17 10.94 -4.78
C ALA A 172 18.79 10.01 -3.63
N ALA A 173 19.76 9.30 -3.04
CA ALA A 173 19.52 8.44 -1.88
C ALA A 173 18.95 9.25 -0.69
N ARG A 174 19.52 10.44 -0.43
CA ARG A 174 19.02 11.35 0.62
C ARG A 174 17.59 11.81 0.33
N THR A 175 17.29 12.26 -0.89
CA THR A 175 15.94 12.70 -1.28
C THR A 175 14.92 11.57 -1.15
N ALA A 176 15.25 10.37 -1.65
CA ALA A 176 14.37 9.20 -1.53
C ALA A 176 14.10 8.85 -0.06
N MET A 177 15.11 8.93 0.82
CA MET A 177 14.96 8.67 2.24
C MET A 177 14.07 9.72 2.93
N LEU A 178 14.27 11.02 2.64
CA LEU A 178 13.45 12.08 3.23
C LEU A 178 11.98 11.92 2.88
N PHE A 179 11.66 11.68 1.60
CA PHE A 179 10.28 11.47 1.18
C PHE A 179 9.68 10.14 1.69
N SER A 180 10.51 9.11 1.89
CA SER A 180 10.06 7.88 2.55
C SER A 180 9.68 8.13 4.02
N ARG A 181 10.44 8.97 4.74
CA ARG A 181 10.10 9.40 6.10
C ARG A 181 8.89 10.33 6.14
N THR A 182 8.75 11.23 5.18
CA THR A 182 7.52 12.03 5.01
C THR A 182 6.32 11.12 4.84
N ASN A 183 6.39 10.10 3.97
CA ASN A 183 5.30 9.14 3.83
C ASN A 183 5.03 8.36 5.12
N THR A 184 6.07 8.01 5.89
CA THR A 184 5.89 7.36 7.20
C THR A 184 5.14 8.26 8.17
N LEU A 185 5.53 9.55 8.27
CA LEU A 185 4.83 10.55 9.07
C LEU A 185 3.38 10.69 8.64
N LEU A 186 3.11 10.85 7.35
CA LEU A 186 1.74 11.03 6.82
C LEU A 186 0.89 9.75 6.94
N SER A 187 1.50 8.57 6.93
CA SER A 187 0.78 7.30 7.04
C SER A 187 0.00 7.16 8.34
N ILE A 188 0.51 7.76 9.43
CA ILE A 188 -0.11 7.68 10.76
C ILE A 188 -1.46 8.42 10.80
N PRO A 189 -1.54 9.74 10.54
CA PRO A 189 -2.82 10.45 10.51
C PRO A 189 -3.71 9.97 9.36
N MET A 190 -3.13 9.53 8.23
CA MET A 190 -3.90 8.92 7.14
C MET A 190 -4.67 7.68 7.60
N LEU A 191 -4.00 6.72 8.24
CA LEU A 191 -4.62 5.51 8.76
C LEU A 191 -5.66 5.85 9.84
N TYR A 192 -5.33 6.77 10.75
CA TYR A 192 -6.28 7.22 11.76
C TYR A 192 -7.56 7.79 11.14
N ALA A 193 -7.43 8.65 10.12
CA ALA A 193 -8.57 9.27 9.44
C ALA A 193 -9.45 8.22 8.73
N MET A 194 -8.85 7.24 8.04
CA MET A 194 -9.59 6.18 7.37
C MET A 194 -10.28 5.23 8.36
N VAL A 195 -9.62 4.86 9.47
CA VAL A 195 -10.19 3.98 10.48
C VAL A 195 -11.29 4.69 11.26
N SER A 196 -11.11 5.96 11.62
CA SER A 196 -12.14 6.75 12.31
C SER A 196 -13.39 6.96 11.45
N ALA A 197 -13.23 7.20 10.14
CA ALA A 197 -14.37 7.30 9.23
C ALA A 197 -15.27 6.06 9.19
N GLN A 198 -14.74 4.87 9.51
CA GLN A 198 -15.53 3.64 9.52
C GLN A 198 -16.11 3.32 10.91
N ASN A 199 -15.47 3.76 11.99
CA ASN A 199 -15.76 3.28 13.34
C ASN A 199 -16.24 4.36 14.32
N VAL A 200 -15.98 5.63 14.04
CA VAL A 200 -16.39 6.77 14.88
C VAL A 200 -17.59 7.50 14.28
N PHE A 201 -17.71 7.49 12.95
CA PHE A 201 -18.74 8.18 12.17
C PHE A 201 -19.49 7.22 11.23
#